data_AF-A0A7X8E6B0-F1
#
_entry.id   AF-A0A7X8E6B0-F1
#
_cell.length_a   1.000
_cell.length_b   1.000
_cell.length_c   1.000
_cell.angle_alpha   90.00
_cell.angle_beta   90.00
_cell.angle_gamma   90.00
#
_symmetry.space_group_name_H-M   'P 1'
#
loop_
_entity.id
_entity.type
_entity.pdbx_description
1 polymer ?
#
loop_
_entity_poly.entity_id
_entity_poly.type
_entity_poly.pdbx_seq_one_letter_code
_entity_poly.pdbx_strand_id
1 'polypeptide(L)'
;MTEEDNEEKESKVESVNIVGEIYKIEGKNWTEEFKLIDRDKDEHIVISNSDVSEKFMEDGLVYRIIGDKEDEKITLNDYEVLADDWEAYEEKKAKEEEKQQINNTIEDRVAGKYEDTDIQKVEINDNLGTDEEGDYIVLVHLKWNRKNKPKTTKDMLEMYSDDLAATLAEEENITEITVFWEVPYHLEGDNIAKMNYTRSGEKMAIGERWYDPIIR
;
A
#
# COMPACT_ATOMS: atom_id res chain seq x y z
N MET A 1 -39.42 -23.08 -42.80
CA MET A 1 -37.97 -23.29 -42.93
C MET A 1 -37.39 -21.89 -42.98
N THR A 2 -37.24 -21.27 -41.80
CA THR A 2 -36.01 -21.23 -40.96
C THR A 2 -35.06 -20.19 -41.59
N GLU A 3 -34.51 -19.19 -40.91
CA GLU A 3 -34.09 -19.07 -39.51
C GLU A 3 -34.28 -17.61 -39.06
N GLU A 4 -34.71 -17.43 -37.81
CA GLU A 4 -34.60 -16.17 -37.08
C GLU A 4 -33.13 -16.02 -36.67
N ASP A 5 -32.46 -14.97 -37.17
CA ASP A 5 -31.14 -14.55 -36.70
C ASP A 5 -31.30 -13.97 -35.28
N ASN A 6 -31.10 -14.82 -34.29
CA ASN A 6 -30.98 -14.46 -32.89
C ASN A 6 -29.50 -14.11 -32.62
N GLU A 7 -29.10 -12.87 -32.92
CA GLU A 7 -27.85 -12.31 -32.38
C GLU A 7 -28.02 -12.09 -30.87
N GLU A 8 -27.72 -13.14 -30.09
CA GLU A 8 -27.38 -12.99 -28.68
C GLU A 8 -26.13 -12.11 -28.59
N LYS A 9 -26.35 -10.81 -28.35
CA LYS A 9 -25.31 -9.95 -27.79
C LYS A 9 -25.00 -10.51 -26.41
N GLU A 10 -23.91 -11.26 -26.29
CA GLU A 10 -23.25 -11.50 -25.01
C GLU A 10 -22.95 -10.12 -24.39
N SER A 11 -23.80 -9.71 -23.45
CA SER A 11 -23.51 -8.58 -22.58
C SER A 11 -22.24 -8.95 -21.81
N LYS A 12 -21.13 -8.28 -22.13
CA LYS A 12 -19.95 -8.35 -21.28
C LYS A 12 -20.35 -7.83 -19.91
N VAL A 13 -20.54 -8.74 -18.97
CA VAL A 13 -20.71 -8.43 -17.56
C VAL A 13 -19.44 -7.68 -17.12
N GLU A 14 -19.59 -6.39 -16.82
CA GLU A 14 -18.51 -5.61 -16.23
C GLU A 14 -18.55 -5.84 -14.71
N SER A 15 -17.48 -6.40 -14.16
CA SER A 15 -17.32 -6.50 -12.71
C SER A 15 -17.16 -5.08 -12.14
N VAL A 16 -18.06 -4.68 -11.24
CA VAL A 16 -17.99 -3.35 -10.61
C VAL A 16 -17.53 -3.51 -9.16
N ASN A 17 -16.51 -2.72 -8.78
CA ASN A 17 -16.06 -2.62 -7.39
C ASN A 17 -16.59 -1.32 -6.80
N ILE A 18 -17.47 -1.40 -5.82
CA ILE A 18 -18.08 -0.22 -5.20
C ILE A 18 -17.84 -0.27 -3.69
N VAL A 19 -17.44 0.86 -3.10
CA VAL A 19 -17.23 1.01 -1.66
C VAL A 19 -18.40 1.81 -1.09
N GLY A 20 -18.95 1.37 0.04
CA GLY A 20 -20.09 2.03 0.67
C GLY A 20 -20.20 1.72 2.15
N GLU A 21 -21.13 2.41 2.78
CA GLU A 21 -21.40 2.32 4.22
C GLU A 21 -22.82 1.80 4.46
N ILE A 22 -22.99 0.97 5.51
CA ILE A 22 -24.30 0.57 6.04
C ILE A 22 -24.48 1.25 7.38
N TYR A 23 -25.53 2.06 7.45
CA TYR A 23 -25.97 2.63 8.70
C TYR A 23 -27.38 2.15 9.02
N LYS A 24 -27.59 1.77 10.27
CA LYS A 24 -28.92 1.58 10.83
C LYS A 24 -29.24 2.74 11.75
N ILE A 25 -30.35 3.40 11.44
CA ILE A 25 -30.87 4.48 12.28
C ILE A 25 -31.72 3.86 13.40
N GLU A 26 -31.42 4.21 14.65
CA GLU A 26 -32.15 3.72 15.82
C GLU A 26 -33.67 4.01 15.68
N GLY A 27 -34.50 2.98 15.87
CA GLY A 27 -35.95 3.09 15.75
C GLY A 27 -36.51 3.01 14.32
N LYS A 28 -35.67 2.80 13.30
CA LYS A 28 -36.09 2.49 11.93
C LYS A 28 -35.78 1.04 11.56
N ASN A 29 -36.62 0.44 10.70
CA ASN A 29 -36.26 -0.82 10.06
C ASN A 29 -35.07 -0.57 9.11
N TRP A 30 -34.28 -1.60 8.83
CA TRP A 30 -33.04 -1.56 8.03
C TRP A 30 -33.12 -0.91 6.65
N THR A 31 -34.28 -0.44 6.19
CA THR A 31 -34.42 0.28 4.92
C THR A 31 -34.13 1.73 5.21
N GLU A 32 -32.99 2.26 4.76
CA GLU A 32 -32.87 3.66 4.32
C GLU A 32 -31.42 3.96 3.93
N GLU A 33 -31.18 3.99 2.61
CA GLU A 33 -30.04 4.61 1.94
C GLU A 33 -28.66 3.94 2.10
N PHE A 34 -28.35 3.02 1.19
CA PHE A 34 -26.96 2.64 0.91
C PHE A 34 -26.34 3.72 0.04
N LYS A 35 -25.34 4.42 0.57
CA LYS A 35 -24.48 5.29 -0.24
C LYS A 35 -23.35 4.47 -0.81
N LEU A 36 -23.40 4.29 -2.11
CA LEU A 36 -22.33 3.70 -2.89
C LEU A 36 -21.54 4.85 -3.50
N ILE A 37 -20.25 4.93 -3.20
CA ILE A 37 -19.35 5.90 -3.84
C ILE A 37 -18.52 5.11 -4.85
N ASP A 38 -18.66 5.44 -6.13
CA ASP A 38 -17.84 4.80 -7.15
C ASP A 38 -16.41 5.35 -7.18
N ARG A 39 -15.58 4.81 -8.09
CA ARG A 39 -14.17 5.23 -8.24
C ARG A 39 -13.99 6.68 -8.68
N ASP A 40 -15.00 7.28 -9.29
CA ASP A 40 -15.02 8.67 -9.74
C ASP A 40 -15.62 9.62 -8.68
N LYS A 41 -15.94 9.08 -7.50
CA LYS A 41 -16.60 9.76 -6.37
C LYS A 41 -18.06 10.14 -6.65
N ASP A 42 -18.68 9.53 -7.65
CA ASP A 42 -20.11 9.72 -7.85
C ASP A 42 -20.89 8.92 -6.81
N GLU A 43 -21.86 9.58 -6.20
CA GLU A 43 -22.77 8.97 -5.24
C GLU A 43 -23.90 8.24 -5.98
N HIS A 44 -24.01 6.94 -5.73
CA HIS A 44 -25.08 6.09 -6.19
C HIS A 44 -25.90 5.66 -4.97
N ILE A 45 -27.20 5.94 -4.98
CA ILE A 45 -28.11 5.47 -3.93
C ILE A 45 -28.64 4.10 -4.38
N VAL A 46 -28.30 3.04 -3.66
CA VAL A 46 -28.94 1.73 -3.93
C VAL A 46 -30.27 1.65 -3.22
N ILE A 47 -31.29 1.35 -4.02
CA ILE A 47 -32.69 1.29 -3.64
C ILE A 47 -33.01 -0.16 -3.24
N SER A 48 -33.26 -0.32 -1.93
CA SER A 48 -33.98 -1.42 -1.27
C SER A 48 -33.18 -2.55 -0.62
N ASN A 49 -33.60 -2.87 0.60
CA ASN A 49 -33.07 -3.92 1.47
C ASN A 49 -33.14 -5.34 0.93
N SER A 50 -33.96 -5.62 -0.09
CA SER A 50 -34.13 -6.98 -0.57
C SER A 50 -32.90 -7.52 -1.28
N ASP A 51 -32.02 -6.64 -1.74
CA ASP A 51 -30.84 -7.02 -2.52
C ASP A 51 -29.60 -7.26 -1.65
N VAL A 52 -29.64 -6.83 -0.38
CA VAL A 52 -28.56 -6.99 0.59
C VAL A 52 -28.95 -8.09 1.60
N SER A 53 -28.26 -9.23 1.56
CA SER A 53 -28.45 -10.33 2.53
C SER A 53 -28.23 -9.85 3.98
N GLU A 54 -29.04 -10.35 4.93
CA GLU A 54 -28.96 -10.02 6.37
C GLU A 54 -27.55 -10.21 6.97
N LYS A 55 -26.74 -11.13 6.41
CA LYS A 55 -25.33 -11.32 6.79
C LYS A 55 -24.42 -10.10 6.55
N PHE A 56 -24.84 -9.16 5.71
CA PHE A 56 -24.12 -7.93 5.39
C PHE A 56 -24.59 -6.74 6.26
N MET A 57 -25.54 -6.96 7.17
CA MET A 57 -26.22 -5.92 7.97
C MET A 57 -25.74 -5.92 9.43
N GLU A 58 -24.43 -5.82 9.65
CA GLU A 58 -23.87 -5.50 10.98
C GLU A 58 -23.68 -3.97 11.10
N ASP A 59 -24.14 -3.39 12.21
CA ASP A 59 -24.19 -1.94 12.42
C ASP A 59 -22.79 -1.33 12.42
N GLY A 60 -22.61 -0.25 11.65
CA GLY A 60 -21.41 0.58 11.65
C GLY A 60 -20.37 0.22 10.61
N LEU A 61 -20.35 -1.02 10.11
CA LEU A 61 -19.27 -1.50 9.24
C LEU A 61 -19.18 -0.77 7.90
N VAL A 62 -17.95 -0.53 7.45
CA VAL A 62 -17.63 -0.13 6.07
C VAL A 62 -17.25 -1.37 5.29
N TYR A 63 -17.78 -1.51 4.08
CA TYR A 63 -17.53 -2.68 3.26
C TYR A 63 -17.38 -2.33 1.78
N ARG A 64 -16.68 -3.20 1.07
CA ARG A 64 -16.64 -3.25 -0.39
C ARG A 64 -17.65 -4.29 -0.85
N ILE A 65 -18.52 -3.93 -1.79
CA ILE A 65 -19.37 -4.93 -2.46
C ILE A 65 -18.71 -5.34 -3.78
N ILE A 66 -18.68 -6.64 -4.01
CA ILE A 66 -18.24 -7.25 -5.26
C ILE A 66 -19.48 -7.73 -5.98
N GLY A 67 -19.72 -7.20 -7.17
CA GLY A 67 -20.91 -7.51 -7.95
C GLY A 67 -20.72 -7.37 -9.45
N ASP A 68 -21.71 -7.88 -10.15
CA ASP A 68 -21.82 -7.84 -11.59
C ASP A 68 -22.88 -6.81 -11.98
N LYS A 69 -22.56 -5.95 -12.96
CA LYS A 69 -23.54 -5.04 -13.55
C LYS A 69 -23.99 -5.58 -14.90
N GLU A 70 -25.29 -5.81 -15.03
CA GLU A 70 -25.98 -6.07 -16.29
C GLU A 70 -27.02 -4.97 -16.50
N ASP A 71 -26.85 -4.17 -17.56
CA ASP A 71 -27.64 -2.98 -17.84
C ASP A 71 -27.66 -1.97 -16.66
N GLU A 72 -28.83 -1.66 -16.11
CA GLU A 72 -29.03 -0.78 -14.95
C GLU A 72 -29.12 -1.56 -13.62
N LYS A 73 -28.93 -2.88 -13.67
CA LYS A 73 -29.07 -3.76 -12.52
C LYS A 73 -27.71 -4.22 -12.00
N ILE A 74 -27.50 -4.07 -10.69
CA ILE A 74 -26.33 -4.59 -9.98
C ILE A 74 -26.74 -5.87 -9.26
N THR A 75 -26.01 -6.96 -9.50
CA THR A 75 -26.14 -8.21 -8.76
C THR A 75 -24.96 -8.33 -7.80
N LEU A 76 -25.24 -8.40 -6.50
CA LEU A 76 -24.20 -8.52 -5.47
C LEU A 76 -23.78 -9.98 -5.33
N ASN A 77 -22.50 -10.26 -5.51
CA ASN A 77 -21.93 -11.61 -5.44
C ASN A 77 -21.24 -11.86 -4.09
N ASP A 78 -20.50 -10.86 -3.60
CA ASP A 78 -19.71 -10.97 -2.39
C ASP A 78 -19.47 -9.60 -1.73
N TYR A 79 -18.84 -9.61 -0.55
CA TYR A 79 -18.47 -8.43 0.20
C TYR A 79 -17.16 -8.63 0.96
N GLU A 80 -16.50 -7.52 1.27
CA GLU A 80 -15.34 -7.48 2.14
C GLU A 80 -15.56 -6.38 3.19
N VAL A 81 -15.53 -6.72 4.47
CA VAL A 81 -15.52 -5.72 5.55
C VAL A 81 -14.17 -5.01 5.54
N LEU A 82 -14.18 -3.70 5.33
CA LEU A 82 -12.98 -2.87 5.21
C LEU A 82 -12.57 -2.25 6.55
N ALA A 83 -13.56 -1.87 7.38
CA ALA A 83 -13.38 -1.26 8.70
C ALA A 83 -14.66 -1.34 9.56
N ASP A 84 -14.50 -1.07 10.85
CA ASP A 84 -15.59 -1.08 11.83
C ASP A 84 -16.54 0.13 11.69
N ASP A 85 -16.03 1.25 11.18
CA ASP A 85 -16.76 2.46 10.83
C ASP A 85 -16.00 3.31 9.79
N TRP A 86 -16.63 4.41 9.33
CA TRP A 86 -16.05 5.30 8.31
C TRP A 86 -14.82 6.05 8.79
N GLU A 87 -14.78 6.41 10.08
CA GLU A 87 -13.63 7.08 10.66
C GLU A 87 -12.41 6.15 10.61
N ALA A 88 -12.58 4.89 11.03
CA ALA A 88 -11.56 3.85 10.93
C ALA A 88 -11.19 3.51 9.48
N TYR A 89 -12.14 3.55 8.54
CA TYR A 89 -11.85 3.36 7.12
C TYR A 89 -11.00 4.48 6.54
N GLU A 90 -11.38 5.74 6.77
CA GLU A 90 -10.62 6.90 6.29
C GLU A 90 -9.23 6.96 6.93
N GLU A 91 -9.10 6.61 8.22
CA GLU A 91 -7.79 6.50 8.89
C GLU A 91 -6.92 5.41 8.24
N LYS A 92 -7.47 4.20 8.05
CA LYS A 92 -6.75 3.11 7.40
C LYS A 92 -6.32 3.48 5.98
N LYS A 93 -7.23 4.09 5.21
CA LYS A 93 -6.98 4.53 3.85
C LYS A 93 -5.90 5.62 3.81
N ALA A 94 -5.95 6.61 4.69
CA ALA A 94 -4.93 7.64 4.81
C ALA A 94 -3.55 7.02 5.10
N LYS A 95 -3.45 6.07 6.03
CA LYS A 95 -2.21 5.33 6.30
C LYS A 95 -1.70 4.54 5.08
N GLU A 96 -2.60 3.88 4.36
CA GLU A 96 -2.24 3.18 3.12
C GLU A 96 -1.72 4.15 2.04
N GLU A 97 -2.35 5.33 1.88
CA GLU A 97 -1.92 6.38 0.96
C GLU A 97 -0.55 6.96 1.35
N GLU A 98 -0.30 7.21 2.64
CA GLU A 98 1.01 7.64 3.15
C GLU A 98 2.11 6.61 2.87
N LYS A 99 1.87 5.34 3.20
CA LYS A 99 2.82 4.24 2.90
C LYS A 99 3.09 4.14 1.40
N GLN A 100 2.07 4.34 0.56
CA GLN A 100 2.25 4.35 -0.88
C GLN A 100 3.11 5.54 -1.34
N GLN A 101 2.91 6.73 -0.78
CA GLN A 101 3.74 7.90 -1.09
C GLN A 101 5.21 7.67 -0.71
N ILE A 102 5.48 7.15 0.49
CA ILE A 102 6.83 6.78 0.93
C ILE A 102 7.45 5.76 -0.03
N ASN A 103 6.70 4.72 -0.42
CA ASN A 103 7.18 3.72 -1.36
C ASN A 103 7.53 4.32 -2.72
N ASN A 104 6.67 5.20 -3.26
CA ASN A 104 6.92 5.89 -4.53
C ASN A 104 8.18 6.78 -4.44
N THR A 105 8.36 7.50 -3.34
CA THR A 105 9.57 8.31 -3.09
C THR A 105 10.84 7.45 -3.13
N ILE A 106 10.81 6.24 -2.55
CA ILE A 106 11.93 5.29 -2.59
C ILE A 106 12.17 4.82 -4.03
N GLU A 107 11.13 4.38 -4.73
CA GLU A 107 11.21 3.88 -6.11
C GLU A 107 11.77 4.96 -7.05
N ASP A 108 11.23 6.17 -6.99
CA ASP A 108 11.68 7.31 -7.80
C ASP A 108 13.13 7.68 -7.50
N ARG A 109 13.52 7.68 -6.22
CA ARG A 109 14.90 8.01 -5.83
C ARG A 109 15.89 6.97 -6.35
N VAL A 110 15.60 5.68 -6.14
CA VAL A 110 16.47 4.59 -6.57
C VAL A 110 16.56 4.55 -8.10
N ALA A 111 15.44 4.55 -8.80
CA ALA A 111 15.40 4.49 -10.27
C ALA A 111 16.04 5.73 -10.92
N GLY A 112 15.89 6.90 -10.30
CA GLY A 112 16.40 8.15 -10.84
C GLY A 112 17.88 8.44 -10.56
N LYS A 113 18.46 7.86 -9.50
CA LYS A 113 19.80 8.26 -8.98
C LYS A 113 20.77 7.12 -8.71
N TYR A 114 20.31 5.88 -8.50
CA TYR A 114 21.18 4.78 -8.07
C TYR A 114 21.49 3.87 -9.26
N GLU A 115 22.64 4.10 -9.90
CA GLU A 115 23.08 3.29 -11.03
C GLU A 115 23.31 1.83 -10.62
N ASP A 116 22.98 0.91 -11.53
CA ASP A 116 23.17 -0.52 -11.37
C ASP A 116 22.49 -1.10 -10.11
N THR A 117 21.42 -0.47 -9.62
CA THR A 117 20.74 -0.84 -8.36
C THR A 117 19.30 -1.26 -8.60
N ASP A 118 18.92 -2.41 -8.04
CA ASP A 118 17.54 -2.91 -8.04
C ASP A 118 16.95 -2.89 -6.63
N ILE A 119 15.67 -2.53 -6.52
CA ILE A 119 14.89 -2.74 -5.29
C ILE A 119 14.46 -4.21 -5.25
N GLN A 120 14.82 -4.92 -4.18
CA GLN A 120 14.36 -6.28 -3.95
C GLN A 120 13.07 -6.30 -3.12
N LYS A 121 12.99 -5.43 -2.12
CA LYS A 121 11.85 -5.35 -1.20
C LYS A 121 11.84 -4.00 -0.49
N VAL A 122 10.65 -3.46 -0.26
CA VAL A 122 10.40 -2.35 0.65
C VAL A 122 9.36 -2.80 1.67
N GLU A 123 9.61 -2.52 2.95
CA GLU A 123 8.66 -2.76 4.03
C GLU A 123 8.47 -1.46 4.81
N ILE A 124 7.22 -1.03 4.97
CA ILE A 124 6.86 0.17 5.72
C ILE A 124 5.89 -0.27 6.81
N ASN A 125 6.39 -0.26 8.05
CA ASN A 125 5.69 -0.78 9.22
C ASN A 125 5.38 0.35 10.19
N ASP A 126 4.27 0.22 10.91
CA ASP A 126 3.94 1.15 12.00
C ASP A 126 4.97 0.99 13.13
N ASN A 127 5.42 2.11 13.69
CA ASN A 127 6.33 2.10 14.83
C ASN A 127 5.55 1.98 16.14
N LEU A 128 5.28 0.74 16.56
CA LEU A 128 4.63 0.47 17.85
C LEU A 128 5.50 0.80 19.08
N GLY A 129 6.73 1.30 18.87
CA GLY A 129 7.67 1.69 19.90
C GLY A 129 7.67 3.19 20.22
N THR A 130 6.89 4.01 19.50
CA THR A 130 6.72 5.44 19.76
C THR A 130 5.36 5.73 20.39
N ASP A 131 5.25 6.88 21.04
CA ASP A 131 4.02 7.35 21.66
C ASP A 131 3.07 8.03 20.63
N GLU A 132 3.54 8.27 19.40
CA GLU A 132 2.81 8.95 18.33
C GLU A 132 2.26 7.93 17.32
N GLU A 133 0.94 7.97 17.11
CA GLU A 133 0.31 7.19 16.05
C GLU A 133 0.68 7.76 14.67
N GLY A 134 0.90 6.87 13.70
CA GLY A 134 1.28 7.27 12.34
C GLY A 134 2.78 7.33 12.09
N ASP A 135 3.61 7.01 13.09
CA ASP A 135 5.06 6.85 12.89
C ASP A 135 5.39 5.55 12.13
N TYR A 136 6.40 5.62 11.25
CA TYR A 136 6.81 4.50 10.41
C TYR A 136 8.28 4.10 10.59
N ILE A 137 8.53 2.79 10.51
CA ILE A 137 9.84 2.17 10.31
C ILE A 137 9.92 1.66 8.87
N VAL A 138 10.95 2.09 8.14
CA VAL A 138 11.16 1.73 6.73
C VAL A 138 12.34 0.77 6.60
N LEU A 139 12.12 -0.38 5.98
CA LEU A 139 13.16 -1.36 5.65
C LEU A 139 13.28 -1.47 4.14
N VAL A 140 14.47 -1.17 3.60
CA VAL A 140 14.73 -1.18 2.15
C VAL A 140 15.80 -2.21 1.85
N HIS A 141 15.47 -3.19 1.01
CA HIS A 141 16.39 -4.20 0.52
C HIS A 141 16.79 -3.87 -0.91
N LEU A 142 18.06 -3.54 -1.10
CA LEU A 142 18.63 -3.14 -2.37
C LEU A 142 19.67 -4.16 -2.84
N LYS A 143 19.80 -4.29 -4.15
CA LYS A 143 20.78 -5.13 -4.80
C LYS A 143 21.63 -4.27 -5.74
N TRP A 144 22.94 -4.27 -5.55
CA TRP A 144 23.86 -3.56 -6.44
C TRP A 144 24.58 -4.53 -7.38
N ASN A 145 24.34 -4.35 -8.67
CA ASN A 145 24.78 -5.26 -9.73
C ASN A 145 26.11 -4.85 -10.38
N ARG A 146 26.81 -3.88 -9.81
CA ARG A 146 28.10 -3.43 -10.35
C ARG A 146 29.27 -4.16 -9.71
N LYS A 147 30.07 -4.83 -10.54
CA LYS A 147 31.33 -5.43 -10.10
C LYS A 147 32.36 -4.34 -9.78
N ASN A 148 32.78 -4.26 -8.52
CA ASN A 148 33.78 -3.32 -8.04
C ASN A 148 34.70 -3.95 -6.99
N LYS A 149 35.78 -3.23 -6.64
CA LYS A 149 36.62 -3.61 -5.50
C LYS A 149 35.86 -3.40 -4.20
N PRO A 150 36.11 -4.21 -3.15
CA PRO A 150 35.40 -4.15 -1.88
C PRO A 150 35.28 -2.74 -1.27
N LYS A 151 36.38 -1.98 -1.24
CA LYS A 151 36.39 -0.59 -0.77
C LYS A 151 35.43 0.32 -1.56
N THR A 152 35.51 0.27 -2.88
CA THR A 152 34.62 1.07 -3.76
C THR A 152 33.17 0.65 -3.59
N THR A 153 32.91 -0.65 -3.41
CA THR A 153 31.56 -1.12 -3.08
C THR A 153 31.07 -0.46 -1.81
N LYS A 154 31.81 -0.60 -0.70
CA LYS A 154 31.44 0.00 0.58
C LYS A 154 31.14 1.50 0.46
N ASP A 155 32.03 2.26 -0.18
CA ASP A 155 31.86 3.71 -0.36
C ASP A 155 30.56 4.05 -1.13
N MET A 156 30.22 3.27 -2.16
CA MET A 156 28.99 3.44 -2.93
C MET A 156 27.73 3.07 -2.15
N LEU A 157 27.75 1.96 -1.41
CA LEU A 157 26.61 1.54 -0.59
C LEU A 157 26.32 2.57 0.50
N GLU A 158 27.35 3.12 1.15
CA GLU A 158 27.22 4.20 2.13
C GLU A 158 26.62 5.46 1.50
N MET A 159 27.15 5.89 0.35
CA MET A 159 26.67 7.09 -0.35
C MET A 159 25.19 6.97 -0.74
N TYR A 160 24.77 5.83 -1.31
CA TYR A 160 23.36 5.62 -1.68
C TYR A 160 22.46 5.48 -0.46
N SER A 161 22.93 4.83 0.62
CA SER A 161 22.14 4.71 1.86
C SER A 161 21.95 6.06 2.55
N ASP A 162 23.01 6.87 2.64
CA ASP A 162 22.96 8.20 3.26
C ASP A 162 22.07 9.14 2.45
N ASP A 163 22.13 9.05 1.13
CA ASP A 163 21.28 9.82 0.22
C ASP A 163 19.79 9.43 0.34
N LEU A 164 19.50 8.13 0.43
CA LEU A 164 18.13 7.64 0.62
C LEU A 164 17.59 8.08 1.98
N ALA A 165 18.39 7.95 3.04
CA ALA A 165 18.01 8.41 4.37
C ALA A 165 17.78 9.92 4.43
N ALA A 166 18.57 10.71 3.71
CA ALA A 166 18.37 12.15 3.61
C ALA A 166 17.09 12.50 2.83
N THR A 167 16.77 11.76 1.76
CA THR A 167 15.53 11.95 1.00
C THR A 167 14.31 11.63 1.86
N LEU A 168 14.32 10.49 2.55
CA LEU A 168 13.23 10.09 3.45
C LEU A 168 13.15 10.92 4.73
N ALA A 169 14.16 11.73 5.05
CA ALA A 169 14.06 12.69 6.14
C ALA A 169 13.03 13.80 5.87
N GLU A 170 12.64 14.03 4.62
CA GLU A 170 11.62 15.02 4.26
C GLU A 170 10.21 14.60 4.71
N GLU A 171 9.98 13.29 4.91
CA GLU A 171 8.72 12.73 5.44
C GLU A 171 8.79 12.70 6.97
N GLU A 172 8.06 13.56 7.68
CA GLU A 172 8.24 13.75 9.14
C GLU A 172 7.94 12.51 9.98
N ASN A 173 6.99 11.68 9.54
CA ASN A 173 6.49 10.49 10.22
C ASN A 173 7.41 9.27 10.12
N ILE A 174 8.50 9.32 9.35
CA ILE A 174 9.49 8.22 9.34
C ILE A 174 10.40 8.37 10.57
N THR A 175 10.47 7.37 11.43
CA THR A 175 11.27 7.43 12.66
C THR A 175 12.55 6.61 12.58
N GLU A 176 12.56 5.55 11.78
CA GLU A 176 13.72 4.68 11.56
C GLU A 176 13.78 4.20 10.10
N ILE A 177 14.99 4.14 9.56
CA ILE A 177 15.27 3.58 8.23
C ILE A 177 16.37 2.55 8.38
N THR A 178 16.18 1.38 7.78
CA THR A 178 17.24 0.39 7.60
C THR A 178 17.40 0.05 6.13
N VAL A 179 18.62 0.18 5.62
CA VAL A 179 18.97 -0.22 4.25
C VAL A 179 19.84 -1.47 4.28
N PHE A 180 19.42 -2.51 3.57
CA PHE A 180 20.14 -3.76 3.39
C PHE A 180 20.65 -3.87 1.97
N TRP A 181 21.87 -4.37 1.80
CA TRP A 181 22.52 -4.47 0.49
C TRP A 181 22.99 -5.88 0.16
N GLU A 182 22.53 -6.41 -0.97
CA GLU A 182 23.12 -7.56 -1.66
C GLU A 182 24.07 -7.07 -2.76
N VAL A 183 25.24 -7.70 -2.88
CA VAL A 183 26.17 -7.46 -4.01
C VAL A 183 26.68 -8.82 -4.52
N PRO A 184 26.04 -9.40 -5.56
CA PRO A 184 26.31 -10.78 -5.99
C PRO A 184 27.77 -11.09 -6.31
N TYR A 185 28.54 -10.09 -6.74
CA TYR A 185 29.95 -10.26 -7.11
C TYR A 185 30.88 -10.48 -5.92
N HIS A 186 30.44 -10.13 -4.71
CA HIS A 186 31.18 -10.38 -3.47
C HIS A 186 30.62 -11.60 -2.75
N LEU A 187 29.29 -11.63 -2.55
CA LEU A 187 28.59 -12.73 -1.93
C LEU A 187 27.20 -12.86 -2.57
N GLU A 188 26.93 -13.99 -3.20
CA GLU A 188 25.68 -14.24 -3.91
C GLU A 188 24.60 -14.71 -2.94
N GLY A 189 23.43 -14.06 -2.98
CA GLY A 189 22.25 -14.47 -2.21
C GLY A 189 22.21 -14.04 -0.74
N ASP A 190 23.21 -13.29 -0.27
CA ASP A 190 23.27 -12.77 1.10
C ASP A 190 23.49 -11.25 1.14
N ASN A 191 22.95 -10.60 2.17
CA ASN A 191 23.24 -9.20 2.44
C ASN A 191 24.70 -9.04 2.92
N ILE A 192 25.44 -8.11 2.32
CA ILE A 192 26.82 -7.79 2.69
C ILE A 192 26.96 -6.48 3.45
N ALA A 193 25.92 -5.65 3.49
CA ALA A 193 25.88 -4.45 4.32
C ALA A 193 24.49 -4.17 4.87
N LYS A 194 24.46 -3.50 6.03
CA LYS A 194 23.26 -3.00 6.69
C LYS A 194 23.58 -1.61 7.26
N MET A 195 22.73 -0.62 7.00
CA MET A 195 22.87 0.73 7.53
C MET A 195 21.57 1.15 8.19
N ASN A 196 21.65 1.56 9.46
CA ASN A 196 20.50 2.05 10.22
C ASN A 196 20.57 3.57 10.36
N TYR A 197 19.41 4.19 10.35
CA TYR A 197 19.23 5.63 10.56
C TYR A 197 18.04 5.86 11.47
N THR A 198 18.17 6.81 12.39
CA THR A 198 17.11 7.17 13.34
C THR A 198 16.84 8.65 13.27
N ARG A 199 15.56 9.03 13.36
CA ARG A 199 15.13 10.44 13.36
C ARG A 199 15.81 11.21 14.50
N SER A 200 16.30 12.40 14.18
CA SER A 200 16.93 13.34 15.10
C SER A 200 16.59 14.77 14.68
N GLY A 201 15.44 15.27 15.13
CA GLY A 201 14.85 16.51 14.63
C GLY A 201 14.44 16.36 13.16
N GLU A 202 14.67 17.38 12.34
CA GLU A 202 14.32 17.37 10.89
C GLU A 202 15.21 16.47 10.02
N LYS A 203 16.11 15.67 10.62
CA LYS A 203 17.11 14.88 9.89
C LYS A 203 17.16 13.44 10.38
N MET A 204 17.77 12.60 9.57
CA MET A 204 18.18 11.25 9.94
C MET A 204 19.61 11.25 10.49
N ALA A 205 19.80 10.78 11.71
CA ALA A 205 21.10 10.52 12.28
C ALA A 205 21.58 9.13 11.84
N ILE A 206 22.87 9.03 11.49
CA ILE A 206 23.51 7.74 11.17
C ILE A 206 23.60 6.92 12.46
N GLY A 207 23.00 5.73 12.44
CA GLY A 207 23.07 4.73 13.49
C GLY A 207 24.19 3.71 13.24
N GLU A 208 23.88 2.44 13.48
CA GLU A 208 24.81 1.34 13.25
C GLU A 208 25.01 1.09 11.74
N ARG A 209 26.26 0.82 11.36
CA ARG A 209 26.61 0.29 10.05
C ARG A 209 27.33 -1.05 10.22
N TRP A 210 26.79 -2.08 9.60
CA TRP A 210 27.36 -3.42 9.58
C TRP A 210 27.81 -3.78 8.17
N TYR A 211 28.95 -4.49 8.09
CA TYR A 211 29.53 -4.97 6.84
C TYR A 211 30.02 -6.40 7.01
N ASP A 212 29.78 -7.21 5.98
CA ASP A 212 30.41 -8.51 5.83
C ASP A 212 31.95 -8.35 5.75
N PRO A 213 32.75 -9.25 6.39
CA PRO A 213 34.21 -9.21 6.32
C PRO A 213 34.80 -9.07 4.91
N ILE A 214 34.11 -9.53 3.86
CA ILE A 214 34.58 -9.44 2.48
C ILE A 214 34.70 -7.99 1.97
N ILE A 215 33.98 -7.05 2.58
CA ILE A 215 34.00 -5.61 2.23
C ILE A 215 34.45 -4.67 3.35
N ARG A 216 35.03 -5.20 4.45
CA ARG A 216 35.49 -4.38 5.58
C ARG A 216 36.71 -3.51 5.26
#